data_AF-A0A2V7VAN6-F1
#
_entry.id   AF-A0A2V7VAN6-F1
#
_cell.length_a   1.000
_cell.length_b   1.000
_cell.length_c   1.000
_cell.angle_alpha   90.00
_cell.angle_beta   90.00
_cell.angle_gamma   90.00
#
_symmetry.space_group_name_H-M   'P 1'
#
loop_
_entity.id
_entity.type
_entity.pdbx_description
1 polymer ?
#
loop_
_entity_poly.entity_id
_entity_poly.type
_entity_poly.pdbx_seq_one_letter_code
_entity_poly.pdbx_strand_id
1 'polypeptide(L)'
;MEPMTTLAERIGQDLTVAMKAQDAPRTSVLRMAKTALKNREIDKKSPLDDAEAAKVLQGMVKQREESVEHFKKGNRPELAAK
;
A
#
# COMPACT_ATOMS: atom_id res chain seq x y z
N MET A 1 -11.68 26.72 3.66
CA MET A 1 -11.96 25.28 3.58
C MET A 1 -10.62 24.63 3.33
N GLU A 2 -10.06 23.94 4.32
CA GLU A 2 -8.79 23.25 4.12
C GLU A 2 -8.97 22.23 2.99
N PRO A 3 -8.03 22.11 2.03
CA PRO A 3 -8.12 21.09 1.00
C PRO A 3 -8.11 19.73 1.71
N MET A 4 -9.22 18.99 1.59
CA MET A 4 -9.34 17.66 2.16
C MET A 4 -8.36 16.76 1.41
N THR A 5 -7.22 16.46 2.05
CA THR A 5 -6.17 15.63 1.45
C THR A 5 -6.73 14.22 1.27
N THR A 6 -6.77 13.75 0.02
CA THR A 6 -7.22 12.40 -0.30
C THR A 6 -6.25 11.34 0.24
N LEU A 7 -6.73 10.12 0.40
CA LEU A 7 -5.90 9.00 0.87
C LEU A 7 -4.73 8.72 -0.09
N ALA A 8 -4.94 8.87 -1.39
CA ALA A 8 -3.89 8.72 -2.40
C ALA A 8 -2.81 9.81 -2.27
N GLU A 9 -3.22 11.06 -2.03
CA GLU A 9 -2.29 12.17 -1.78
C GLU A 9 -1.51 11.96 -0.48
N ARG A 10 -2.18 11.51 0.58
CA ARG A 10 -1.54 11.19 1.86
C ARG A 10 -0.46 10.12 1.70
N ILE A 11 -0.72 9.07 0.92
CA ILE A 11 0.31 8.05 0.59
C ILE A 11 1.51 8.68 -0.13
N GLY A 12 1.27 9.63 -1.03
CA GLY A 12 2.34 10.37 -1.71
C GLY A 12 3.18 11.23 -0.76
N GLN A 13 2.54 11.91 0.19
CA GLN A 13 3.20 12.71 1.22
C GLN A 13 4.00 11.81 2.17
N ASP A 14 3.40 10.74 2.68
CA ASP A 14 4.06 9.78 3.56
C ASP A 14 5.25 9.10 2.89
N LEU A 15 5.16 8.83 1.58
CA LEU A 15 6.29 8.28 0.81
C LEU A 15 7.46 9.26 0.80
N THR A 16 7.18 10.55 0.59
CA THR A 16 8.21 11.59 0.62
C THR A 16 8.86 11.70 2.00
N VAL A 17 8.06 11.63 3.07
CA VAL A 17 8.55 11.63 4.45
C VAL A 17 9.43 10.40 4.72
N ALA A 18 8.98 9.20 4.34
CA ALA A 18 9.74 7.96 4.52
C ALA A 18 11.07 7.97 3.75
N MET A 19 11.08 8.50 2.52
CA MET A 19 12.30 8.66 1.72
C MET A 19 13.31 9.60 2.40
N LYS A 20 12.84 10.74 2.93
CA LYS A 20 13.70 11.70 3.65
C LYS A 20 14.25 11.12 4.95
N ALA A 21 13.46 10.31 5.65
CA ALA A 21 13.85 9.61 6.86
C ALA A 21 14.75 8.38 6.60
N GLN A 22 15.00 8.03 5.34
CA GLN A 22 15.72 6.81 4.93
C GLN A 22 15.10 5.51 5.50
N ASP A 23 13.79 5.52 5.75
CA ASP A 23 13.03 4.36 6.22
C ASP A 23 12.74 3.43 5.03
N ALA A 24 13.70 2.57 4.72
CA ALA A 24 13.65 1.68 3.55
C ALA A 24 12.43 0.72 3.57
N PRO A 25 12.08 0.06 4.69
CA PRO A 25 10.88 -0.78 4.76
C PRO A 25 9.61 0.00 4.45
N ARG A 26 9.39 1.14 5.12
CA ARG A 26 8.19 1.97 4.91
C ARG A 26 8.12 2.53 3.50
N THR A 27 9.26 2.98 2.96
CA THR A 27 9.36 3.48 1.59
C THR A 27 8.95 2.42 0.57
N SER A 28 9.41 1.17 0.74
CA SER A 28 9.05 0.06 -0.15
C SER A 28 7.55 -0.20 -0.16
N VAL A 29 6.94 -0.30 1.03
CA VAL A 29 5.50 -0.54 1.18
C VAL A 29 4.67 0.61 0.58
N LEU A 30 5.06 1.85 0.82
CA LEU A 30 4.35 3.02 0.28
C LEU A 30 4.45 3.12 -1.24
N ARG A 31 5.58 2.72 -1.85
CA ARG A 31 5.67 2.61 -3.31
C ARG A 31 4.73 1.56 -3.87
N MET A 32 4.69 0.37 -3.25
CA MET A 32 3.76 -0.69 -3.67
C MET A 32 2.31 -0.23 -3.57
N ALA A 33 1.93 0.44 -2.47
CA ALA A 33 0.59 0.99 -2.27
C ALA A 33 0.24 2.01 -3.35
N LYS A 34 1.15 2.96 -3.64
CA LYS A 34 0.97 3.95 -4.70
C LYS A 34 0.79 3.31 -6.07
N THR A 35 1.58 2.29 -6.41
CA THR A 35 1.44 1.54 -7.67
C THR A 35 0.10 0.82 -7.76
N ALA A 36 -0.34 0.15 -6.69
CA ALA A 36 -1.62 -0.56 -6.68
C ALA A 36 -2.81 0.38 -6.89
N LEU A 37 -2.79 1.55 -6.22
CA LEU A 37 -3.79 2.60 -6.44
C LEU A 37 -3.76 3.10 -7.88
N LYS A 38 -2.57 3.36 -8.44
CA LYS A 38 -2.44 3.83 -9.81
C LYS A 38 -2.96 2.82 -10.84
N ASN A 39 -2.65 1.54 -10.64
CA ASN A 39 -3.16 0.48 -11.51
C ASN A 39 -4.68 0.42 -11.45
N ARG A 40 -5.26 0.54 -10.25
CA ARG A 40 -6.72 0.53 -10.08
C ARG A 40 -7.39 1.74 -10.75
N GLU A 41 -6.79 2.93 -10.72
CA GLU A 41 -7.26 4.10 -11.50
C GLU A 41 -7.25 3.81 -13.01
N ILE A 42 -6.17 3.21 -13.51
CA ILE A 42 -6.02 2.83 -14.93
C ILE A 42 -7.12 1.83 -15.32
N ASP A 43 -7.33 0.79 -14.52
CA ASP A 43 -8.36 -0.22 -14.75
C ASP A 43 -9.77 0.38 -14.70
N LYS A 44 -10.01 1.31 -13.75
CA LYS A 44 -11.28 2.06 -13.62
C LYS A 44 -11.48 3.07 -14.75
N LYS A 45 -10.40 3.50 -15.41
CA LYS A 45 -10.35 4.63 -16.35
C LYS A 45 -10.87 5.94 -15.74
N SER A 46 -10.72 6.12 -14.42
CA SER A 46 -11.12 7.32 -13.68
C SER A 46 -10.39 7.40 -12.34
N PRO A 47 -10.31 8.59 -11.71
CA PRO A 47 -9.73 8.74 -10.37
C PRO A 47 -10.46 7.88 -9.35
N LEU A 48 -9.71 7.42 -8.33
CA LEU A 48 -10.30 6.77 -7.16
C LEU A 48 -10.80 7.81 -6.17
N ASP A 49 -11.94 7.54 -5.56
CA ASP A 49 -12.29 8.19 -4.31
C ASP A 49 -11.60 7.51 -3.11
N ASP A 50 -11.70 8.12 -1.93
CA ASP A 50 -11.06 7.61 -0.72
C ASP A 50 -11.57 6.23 -0.28
N ALA A 51 -12.85 5.92 -0.54
CA ALA A 51 -13.43 4.63 -0.18
C ALA A 51 -12.90 3.52 -1.10
N GLU A 52 -12.75 3.79 -2.39
CA GLU A 52 -12.14 2.89 -3.35
C GLU A 52 -10.64 2.70 -3.07
N ALA A 53 -9.92 3.77 -2.75
CA ALA A 53 -8.52 3.70 -2.35
C ALA A 53 -8.36 2.83 -1.09
N ALA A 54 -9.22 3.02 -0.08
CA ALA A 54 -9.22 2.20 1.13
C ALA A 54 -9.46 0.71 0.83
N LYS A 55 -10.40 0.39 -0.07
CA LYS A 55 -10.66 -1.00 -0.50
C LYS A 55 -9.44 -1.65 -1.16
N VAL A 56 -8.70 -0.91 -2.00
CA VAL A 56 -7.46 -1.42 -2.61
C VAL A 56 -6.44 -1.77 -1.54
N LEU A 57 -6.23 -0.86 -0.57
CA LEU A 57 -5.25 -1.07 0.50
C LEU A 57 -5.66 -2.23 1.43
N GLN A 58 -6.94 -2.37 1.76
CA GLN A 58 -7.46 -3.51 2.51
C GLN A 58 -7.19 -4.84 1.79
N GLY A 59 -7.36 -4.87 0.46
CA GLY A 59 -7.01 -6.02 -0.36
C GLY A 59 -5.51 -6.38 -0.27
N MET A 60 -4.63 -5.38 -0.30
CA MET A 60 -3.19 -5.59 -0.13
C MET A 60 -2.82 -6.15 1.24
N VAL A 61 -3.48 -5.66 2.31
CA VAL A 61 -3.28 -6.18 3.68
C VAL A 61 -3.66 -7.65 3.73
N LYS A 62 -4.84 -7.99 3.21
CA LYS A 62 -5.32 -9.38 3.19
C LYS A 62 -4.37 -10.31 2.42
N GLN A 63 -3.92 -9.91 1.23
CA GLN A 63 -2.96 -10.69 0.44
C GLN A 63 -1.65 -10.93 1.21
N ARG A 64 -1.22 -9.94 2.00
CA ARG A 64 -0.02 -10.07 2.82
C ARG A 64 -0.23 -11.03 3.99
N GLU A 65 -1.36 -10.95 4.69
CA GLU A 65 -1.73 -11.87 5.76
C GLU A 65 -1.81 -13.32 5.26
N GLU A 66 -2.46 -13.53 4.12
CA GLU A 66 -2.54 -14.83 3.45
C GLU A 66 -1.14 -15.35 3.09
N SER A 67 -0.28 -14.51 2.50
CA SER A 67 1.11 -14.89 2.18
C SER A 67 1.91 -15.29 3.42
N VAL A 68 1.78 -14.53 4.52
CA VAL A 68 2.44 -14.83 5.80
C VAL A 68 1.97 -16.18 6.35
N GLU A 69 0.66 -16.46 6.30
CA GLU A 69 0.12 -17.74 6.73
C GLU A 69 0.64 -18.89 5.86
N HIS A 70 0.66 -18.72 4.54
CA HIS A 70 1.20 -19.71 3.61
C HIS A 70 2.68 -20.01 3.86
N PHE A 71 3.51 -19.00 4.09
CA PHE A 71 4.92 -19.20 4.41
C PHE A 71 5.13 -19.91 5.76
N LYS A 72 4.33 -19.59 6.77
CA LYS A 72 4.36 -20.30 8.06
C LYS A 72 3.98 -21.78 7.90
N LYS A 73 2.88 -22.07 7.20
CA LYS A 73 2.43 -23.45 6.92
C LYS A 73 3.45 -24.24 6.09
N GLY A 74 4.14 -23.56 5.17
CA GLY A 74 5.19 -24.13 4.34
C GLY A 74 6.56 -24.27 5.02
N ASN A 75 6.65 -24.02 6.32
CA ASN A 75 7.89 -24.08 7.11
C ASN A 75 9.00 -23.14 6.60
N ARG A 76 8.63 -21.94 6.11
CA ARG A 76 9.52 -20.87 5.61
C ARG A 76 9.36 -19.57 6.42
N PRO A 77 9.63 -19.59 7.74
CA PRO A 77 9.40 -18.44 8.63
C PRO A 77 10.20 -17.18 8.25
N GLU A 78 11.34 -17.33 7.58
CA GLU A 78 12.18 -16.25 7.06
C GLU A 78 11.47 -15.42 5.97
N LEU A 79 10.54 -16.02 5.23
CA LEU A 79 9.72 -15.31 4.25
C LEU A 79 8.49 -14.67 4.88
N ALA A 80 7.98 -15.22 5.99
CA ALA A 80 6.87 -14.63 6.74
C ALA A 80 7.27 -13.35 7.50
N ALA A 81 8.55 -13.21 7.85
CA ALA A 81 9.09 -12.05 8.58
C ALA A 81 9.50 -10.87 7.68
N LYS A 82 9.49 -11.04 6.36
CA LYS A 82 9.77 -9.99 5.37
C LYS A 82 8.49 -9.30 4.95
#